data_AF-A0A655JMF2-F1
#
_entry.id   AF-A0A655JMF2-F1
#
_cell.length_a   1.000
_cell.length_b   1.000
_cell.length_c   1.000
_cell.angle_alpha   90.00
_cell.angle_beta   90.00
_cell.angle_gamma   90.00
#
_symmetry.space_group_name_H-M   'P 1'
#
loop_
_entity.id
_entity.type
_entity.pdbx_description
1 polymer ?
#
loop_
_entity_poly.entity_id
_entity_poly.type
_entity_poly.pdbx_seq_one_letter_code
_entity_poly.pdbx_strand_id
1 'polypeptide(L)'
;MIGWWAAPTILEHGTPEQIERFVPATMRGEFLWCQLFSEPGAGSDLASLRTKAVRADGGWLLTGQKVWTSAAHKARWGVCLARTDPDAPKHKGITYFLVDMTTPGIEIRPLREITGDSLFNEVFLDNVFVPDEMVVGAVNDGWRLARTTLANERVAMATGTALGNPMEELLKVLGDMELDVAQQDRLGRLILLAQAGALLDRRIAELAVGGQDPGAQSSVRKLIGVRYRQALAEYLMEVSDGGGLVENRAVYDFLNTRCLTIAGGTEQILLTVAAERLLGLPR
;
A
#
# COMPACT_ATOMS: atom_id res chain seq x y z
N MET A 1 6.66 1.25 -6.50
CA MET A 1 5.95 1.46 -5.22
C MET A 1 5.90 0.17 -4.40
N ILE A 2 5.22 -0.89 -4.84
CA ILE A 2 5.08 -2.16 -4.08
C ILE A 2 6.41 -2.79 -3.62
N GLY A 3 7.46 -2.68 -4.44
CA GLY A 3 8.80 -3.17 -4.10
C GLY A 3 9.36 -2.63 -2.77
N TRP A 4 8.95 -1.42 -2.35
CA TRP A 4 9.39 -0.80 -1.09
C TRP A 4 8.95 -1.55 0.16
N TRP A 5 7.90 -2.38 0.09
CA TRP A 5 7.47 -3.21 1.21
C TRP A 5 7.53 -4.72 0.92
N ALA A 6 7.57 -5.11 -0.36
CA ALA A 6 7.88 -6.49 -0.74
C ALA A 6 9.33 -6.85 -0.38
N ALA A 7 10.32 -6.03 -0.77
CA ALA A 7 11.73 -6.34 -0.54
C ALA A 7 12.11 -6.45 0.94
N PRO A 8 11.69 -5.56 1.86
CA PRO A 8 11.95 -5.74 3.29
C PRO A 8 11.30 -6.99 3.87
N THR A 9 10.10 -7.39 3.39
CA THR A 9 9.46 -8.64 3.83
C THR A 9 10.29 -9.85 3.39
N ILE A 10 10.79 -9.86 2.15
CA ILE A 10 11.67 -10.93 1.65
C ILE A 10 13.00 -10.93 2.39
N LEU A 11 13.56 -9.74 2.69
CA LEU A 11 14.81 -9.62 3.44
C LEU A 11 14.71 -10.20 4.85
N GLU A 12 13.56 -10.05 5.51
CA GLU A 12 13.34 -10.54 6.88
C GLU A 12 12.94 -12.02 6.93
N HIS A 13 12.16 -12.50 5.96
CA HIS A 13 11.51 -13.83 6.03
C HIS A 13 11.88 -14.80 4.90
N GLY A 14 12.61 -14.34 3.89
CA GLY A 14 12.99 -15.14 2.73
C GLY A 14 14.23 -16.00 2.96
N THR A 15 14.42 -16.99 2.11
CA THR A 15 15.67 -17.77 2.07
C THR A 15 16.82 -16.93 1.50
N PRO A 16 18.10 -17.32 1.72
CA PRO A 16 19.24 -16.64 1.10
C PRO A 16 19.10 -16.47 -0.42
N GLU A 17 18.62 -17.51 -1.10
CA GLU A 17 18.42 -17.51 -2.56
C GLU A 17 17.31 -16.54 -2.99
N GLN A 18 16.21 -16.47 -2.23
CA GLN A 18 15.16 -15.48 -2.46
C GLN A 18 15.69 -14.05 -2.25
N ILE A 19 16.45 -13.82 -1.19
CA ILE A 19 17.03 -12.51 -0.88
C ILE A 19 17.97 -12.08 -2.01
N GLU A 20 18.91 -12.93 -2.40
CA GLU A 20 19.88 -12.66 -3.46
C GLU A 20 19.20 -12.37 -4.80
N ARG A 21 18.16 -13.13 -5.13
CA ARG A 21 17.40 -12.97 -6.38
C ARG A 21 16.56 -11.69 -6.40
N PHE A 22 15.83 -11.41 -5.34
CA PHE A 22 14.75 -10.41 -5.38
C PHE A 22 15.14 -9.04 -4.83
N VAL A 23 15.92 -8.98 -3.75
CA VAL A 23 16.17 -7.70 -3.05
C VAL A 23 17.04 -6.77 -3.91
N PRO A 24 18.22 -7.17 -4.42
CA PRO A 24 19.06 -6.29 -5.23
C PRO A 24 18.38 -5.83 -6.52
N ALA A 25 17.69 -6.74 -7.21
CA ALA A 25 16.98 -6.42 -8.45
C ALA A 25 15.80 -5.45 -8.22
N THR A 26 15.11 -5.58 -7.09
CA THR A 26 14.07 -4.61 -6.67
C THR A 26 14.68 -3.23 -6.40
N MET A 27 15.83 -3.16 -5.73
CA MET A 27 16.52 -1.89 -5.44
C MET A 27 17.04 -1.20 -6.71
N ARG A 28 17.43 -1.98 -7.73
CA ARG A 28 17.84 -1.47 -9.05
C ARG A 28 16.67 -1.13 -9.97
N GLY A 29 15.44 -1.45 -9.58
CA GLY A 29 14.25 -1.20 -10.39
C GLY A 29 14.14 -2.06 -11.65
N GLU A 30 14.78 -3.24 -11.67
CA GLU A 30 14.81 -4.13 -12.83
C GLU A 30 13.42 -4.71 -13.18
N PHE A 31 12.52 -4.76 -12.20
CA PHE A 31 11.15 -5.18 -12.40
C PHE A 31 10.17 -4.46 -11.47
N LEU A 32 8.91 -4.47 -11.88
CA LEU A 32 7.80 -3.97 -11.09
C LEU A 32 7.12 -5.09 -10.30
N TRP A 33 6.63 -4.72 -9.13
CA TRP A 33 5.88 -5.57 -8.23
C TRP A 33 4.40 -5.19 -8.22
N CYS A 34 3.51 -6.17 -8.02
CA CYS A 34 2.13 -5.97 -7.61
C CYS A 34 1.80 -6.71 -6.30
N GLN A 35 0.71 -6.32 -5.64
CA GLN A 35 0.24 -6.94 -4.40
C GLN A 35 -1.10 -7.66 -4.61
N LEU A 36 -1.09 -8.98 -4.43
CA LEU A 36 -2.20 -9.90 -4.64
C LEU A 36 -2.82 -10.30 -3.30
N PHE A 37 -3.26 -9.31 -2.53
CA PHE A 37 -3.80 -9.52 -1.17
C PHE A 37 -5.33 -9.48 -1.19
N SER A 38 -5.89 -8.31 -1.47
CA SER A 38 -7.34 -8.04 -1.43
C SER A 38 -8.12 -8.89 -2.43
N GLU A 39 -9.30 -9.31 -2.01
CA GLU A 39 -10.27 -10.08 -2.79
C GLU A 39 -11.63 -9.38 -2.73
N PRO A 40 -12.56 -9.63 -3.68
CA PRO A 40 -13.89 -9.02 -3.65
C PRO A 40 -14.63 -9.22 -2.32
N GLY A 41 -14.41 -10.35 -1.64
CA GLY A 41 -14.99 -10.66 -0.33
C GLY A 41 -14.06 -10.43 0.87
N ALA A 42 -12.82 -9.98 0.67
CA ALA A 42 -11.82 -9.83 1.74
C ALA A 42 -10.88 -8.63 1.48
N GLY A 43 -11.24 -7.48 2.06
CA GLY A 43 -10.41 -6.27 2.10
C GLY A 43 -9.89 -5.99 3.50
N SER A 44 -10.67 -5.27 4.32
CA SER A 44 -10.29 -4.98 5.71
C SER A 44 -10.16 -6.23 6.59
N ASP A 45 -11.04 -7.23 6.41
CA ASP A 45 -10.86 -8.57 6.99
C ASP A 45 -10.03 -9.47 6.05
N LEU A 46 -8.79 -9.05 5.78
CA LEU A 46 -7.88 -9.74 4.86
C LEU A 46 -7.67 -11.22 5.25
N ALA A 47 -7.75 -11.54 6.53
CA ALA A 47 -7.64 -12.90 7.04
C ALA A 47 -8.70 -13.86 6.50
N SER A 48 -9.83 -13.34 6.00
CA SER A 48 -10.93 -14.13 5.43
C SER A 48 -10.78 -14.38 3.93
N LEU A 49 -9.60 -14.14 3.36
CA LEU A 49 -9.25 -14.47 1.98
C LEU A 49 -9.52 -15.94 1.64
N ARG A 50 -9.90 -16.18 0.38
CA ARG A 50 -10.39 -17.44 -0.17
C ARG A 50 -9.62 -17.93 -1.40
N THR A 51 -8.75 -17.12 -2.02
CA THR A 51 -7.81 -17.65 -3.02
C THR A 51 -7.10 -18.85 -2.41
N LYS A 52 -7.23 -20.02 -3.04
CA LYS A 52 -6.67 -21.28 -2.52
C LYS A 52 -5.33 -21.57 -3.19
N ALA A 53 -4.45 -22.24 -2.46
CA ALA A 53 -3.24 -22.86 -2.98
C ALA A 53 -3.28 -24.34 -2.61
N VAL A 54 -3.33 -25.21 -3.60
CA VAL A 54 -3.37 -26.66 -3.43
C VAL A 54 -2.03 -27.26 -3.81
N ARG A 55 -1.55 -28.24 -3.04
CA ARG A 55 -0.26 -28.90 -3.30
C ARG A 55 -0.25 -29.56 -4.69
N ALA A 56 0.86 -29.40 -5.40
CA ALA A 56 1.16 -30.07 -6.65
C ALA A 56 2.60 -30.61 -6.62
N ASP A 57 2.99 -31.38 -7.64
CA ASP A 57 4.36 -31.86 -7.74
C ASP A 57 5.33 -30.68 -7.89
N GLY A 58 6.31 -30.59 -6.99
CA GLY A 58 7.28 -29.48 -6.94
C GLY A 58 6.73 -28.10 -6.56
N GLY A 59 5.47 -27.97 -6.11
CA GLY A 59 4.93 -26.67 -5.75
C GLY A 59 3.43 -26.64 -5.43
N TRP A 60 2.76 -25.60 -5.93
CA TRP A 60 1.38 -25.25 -5.61
C TRP A 60 0.62 -24.78 -6.84
N LEU A 61 -0.68 -25.06 -6.89
CA LEU A 61 -1.61 -24.50 -7.85
C LEU A 61 -2.51 -23.49 -7.14
N LEU A 62 -2.41 -22.23 -7.55
CA LEU A 62 -3.20 -21.13 -7.00
C LEU A 62 -4.48 -20.94 -7.82
N THR A 63 -5.61 -20.78 -7.16
CA THR A 63 -6.90 -20.49 -7.82
C THR A 63 -7.71 -19.48 -7.02
N GLY A 64 -8.22 -18.45 -7.68
CA GLY A 64 -9.09 -17.44 -7.07
C GLY A 64 -9.06 -16.11 -7.79
N GLN A 65 -9.57 -15.07 -7.13
CA GLN A 65 -9.66 -13.73 -7.68
C GLN A 65 -9.10 -12.72 -6.69
N LYS A 66 -8.18 -11.89 -7.16
CA LYS A 66 -7.69 -10.70 -6.47
C LYS A 66 -8.26 -9.45 -7.12
N VAL A 67 -8.36 -8.37 -6.37
CA VAL A 67 -8.91 -7.10 -6.83
C VAL A 67 -8.18 -5.93 -6.18
N TRP A 68 -8.28 -4.75 -6.81
CA TRP A 68 -7.53 -3.55 -6.42
C TRP A 68 -6.01 -3.73 -6.51
N THR A 69 -5.54 -4.62 -7.38
CA THR A 69 -4.11 -4.88 -7.56
C THR A 69 -3.49 -3.78 -8.42
N SER A 70 -2.77 -2.87 -7.78
CA SER A 70 -2.07 -1.77 -8.47
C SER A 70 -1.01 -2.29 -9.45
N ALA A 71 -1.05 -1.77 -10.66
CA ALA A 71 -0.09 -2.01 -11.74
C ALA A 71 0.15 -3.50 -12.09
N ALA A 72 -0.84 -4.39 -11.86
CA ALA A 72 -0.70 -5.82 -12.12
C ALA A 72 -0.29 -6.10 -13.57
N HIS A 73 -0.90 -5.39 -14.52
CA HIS A 73 -0.61 -5.50 -15.96
C HIS A 73 0.81 -5.06 -16.36
N LYS A 74 1.57 -4.41 -15.45
CA LYS A 74 2.96 -3.98 -15.66
C LYS A 74 3.95 -4.75 -14.77
N ALA A 75 3.47 -5.54 -13.82
CA ALA A 75 4.31 -6.21 -12.84
C ALA A 75 4.92 -7.49 -13.41
N ARG A 76 6.17 -7.77 -13.05
CA ARG A 76 6.79 -9.08 -13.28
C ARG A 76 6.49 -10.05 -12.14
N TRP A 77 6.44 -9.52 -10.92
CA TRP A 77 6.27 -10.32 -9.70
C TRP A 77 5.12 -9.83 -8.85
N GLY A 78 4.37 -10.75 -8.28
CA GLY A 78 3.30 -10.50 -7.32
C GLY A 78 3.65 -11.08 -5.96
N VAL A 79 3.45 -10.31 -4.89
CA VAL A 79 3.37 -10.89 -3.53
C VAL A 79 1.93 -11.32 -3.28
N CYS A 80 1.70 -12.62 -3.08
CA CYS A 80 0.37 -13.21 -3.02
C CYS A 80 0.12 -13.92 -1.70
N LEU A 81 -1.06 -13.70 -1.14
CA LEU A 81 -1.58 -14.49 -0.02
C LEU A 81 -2.62 -15.47 -0.53
N ALA A 82 -2.47 -16.75 -0.20
CA ALA A 82 -3.44 -17.77 -0.50
C ALA A 82 -3.65 -18.72 0.68
N ARG A 83 -4.86 -19.25 0.78
CA ARG A 83 -5.31 -20.27 1.73
C ARG A 83 -4.70 -21.62 1.35
N THR A 84 -3.82 -22.13 2.19
CA THR A 84 -3.21 -23.47 2.05
C THR A 84 -3.86 -24.49 2.99
N ASP A 85 -4.51 -24.03 4.06
CA ASP A 85 -5.27 -24.88 4.98
C ASP A 85 -6.64 -24.22 5.27
N PRO A 86 -7.75 -24.74 4.68
CA PRO A 86 -9.09 -24.19 4.86
C PRO A 86 -9.71 -24.52 6.23
N ASP A 87 -9.21 -25.54 6.93
CA ASP A 87 -9.75 -26.02 8.21
C ASP A 87 -9.04 -25.38 9.40
N ALA A 88 -7.82 -24.86 9.20
CA ALA A 88 -7.10 -24.08 10.20
C ALA A 88 -7.82 -22.76 10.55
N PRO A 89 -7.63 -22.24 11.77
CA PRO A 89 -8.07 -20.90 12.14
C PRO A 89 -7.61 -19.86 11.11
N LYS A 90 -8.42 -18.83 10.85
CA LYS A 90 -8.23 -17.92 9.70
C LYS A 90 -6.82 -17.35 9.52
N HIS A 91 -6.08 -17.09 10.61
CA HIS A 91 -4.70 -16.58 10.58
C HIS A 91 -3.60 -17.65 10.44
N LYS A 92 -3.95 -18.93 10.51
CA LYS A 92 -3.02 -20.08 10.59
C LYS A 92 -3.13 -21.02 9.38
N GLY A 93 -3.85 -20.61 8.33
CA GLY A 93 -3.97 -21.38 7.09
C GLY A 93 -3.59 -20.59 5.84
N ILE A 94 -2.85 -19.50 5.99
CA ILE A 94 -2.46 -18.60 4.88
C ILE A 94 -0.97 -18.79 4.62
N THR A 95 -0.57 -18.84 3.35
CA THR A 95 0.83 -18.88 2.92
C THR A 95 1.16 -17.68 2.03
N TYR A 96 2.41 -17.23 2.09
CA TYR A 96 2.93 -16.10 1.32
C TYR A 96 3.73 -16.62 0.12
N PHE A 97 3.35 -16.20 -1.08
CA PHE A 97 3.92 -16.65 -2.35
C PHE A 97 4.50 -15.49 -3.15
N LEU A 98 5.59 -15.76 -3.86
CA LEU A 98 6.09 -14.93 -4.96
C LEU A 98 5.57 -15.50 -6.27
N VAL A 99 4.69 -14.77 -6.94
CA VAL A 99 4.02 -15.23 -8.18
C VAL A 99 4.64 -14.53 -9.37
N ASP A 100 5.13 -15.29 -10.34
CA ASP A 100 5.52 -14.74 -11.64
C ASP A 100 4.24 -14.35 -12.39
N MET A 101 4.08 -13.05 -12.67
CA MET A 101 2.86 -12.50 -13.29
C MET A 101 2.72 -12.87 -14.77
N THR A 102 3.72 -13.54 -15.34
CA THR A 102 3.68 -14.08 -16.71
C THR A 102 3.32 -15.57 -16.77
N THR A 103 3.11 -16.22 -15.63
CA THR A 103 2.71 -17.64 -15.58
C THR A 103 1.35 -17.84 -16.26
N PRO A 104 1.20 -18.88 -17.11
CA PRO A 104 -0.09 -19.24 -17.69
C PRO A 104 -1.18 -19.46 -16.62
N GLY A 105 -2.41 -19.09 -16.95
CA GLY A 105 -3.55 -19.13 -16.01
C GLY A 105 -3.77 -17.83 -15.23
N ILE A 106 -2.93 -16.81 -15.41
CA ILE A 106 -3.17 -15.46 -14.90
C ILE A 106 -3.92 -14.63 -15.94
N GLU A 107 -5.11 -14.17 -15.59
CA GLU A 107 -5.87 -13.18 -16.37
C GLU A 107 -5.94 -11.86 -15.61
N ILE A 108 -5.56 -10.76 -16.25
CA ILE A 108 -5.55 -9.42 -15.65
C ILE A 108 -6.60 -8.55 -16.35
N ARG A 109 -7.55 -8.00 -15.58
CA ARG A 109 -8.57 -7.07 -16.09
C ARG A 109 -8.39 -5.69 -15.45
N PRO A 110 -8.00 -4.67 -16.22
CA PRO A 110 -7.87 -3.31 -15.71
C PRO A 110 -9.22 -2.76 -15.21
N LEU A 111 -9.18 -2.01 -14.11
CA LEU A 111 -10.34 -1.32 -13.55
C LEU A 111 -10.18 0.18 -13.79
N ARG A 112 -11.17 0.77 -14.45
CA ARG A 112 -11.16 2.22 -14.68
C ARG A 112 -11.50 2.97 -13.39
N GLU A 113 -10.63 3.88 -13.01
CA GLU A 113 -10.74 4.71 -11.81
C GLU A 113 -11.44 6.04 -12.11
N ILE A 114 -11.83 6.75 -11.05
CA ILE A 114 -12.44 8.09 -11.16
C ILE A 114 -11.50 9.12 -11.82
N THR A 115 -10.18 8.90 -11.75
CA THR A 115 -9.16 9.69 -12.45
C THR A 115 -9.19 9.49 -13.98
N GLY A 116 -9.92 8.47 -14.46
CA GLY A 116 -9.92 8.05 -15.86
C GLY A 116 -8.89 6.98 -16.21
N ASP A 117 -7.86 6.80 -15.36
CA ASP A 117 -6.80 5.81 -15.52
C ASP A 117 -7.26 4.38 -15.20
N SER A 118 -6.38 3.41 -15.40
CA SER A 118 -6.57 2.02 -14.97
C SER A 118 -5.31 1.47 -14.30
N LEU A 119 -4.92 2.08 -13.17
CA LEU A 119 -3.83 1.62 -12.35
C LEU A 119 -4.21 0.32 -11.61
N PHE A 120 -5.44 0.22 -11.08
CA PHE A 120 -5.92 -1.00 -10.42
C PHE A 120 -6.41 -2.06 -11.40
N ASN A 121 -6.35 -3.32 -10.98
CA ASN A 121 -6.75 -4.47 -11.79
C ASN A 121 -7.46 -5.51 -10.92
N GLU A 122 -8.36 -6.26 -11.54
CA GLU A 122 -8.71 -7.61 -11.10
C GLU A 122 -7.66 -8.58 -11.65
N VAL A 123 -7.33 -9.60 -10.87
CA VAL A 123 -6.41 -10.66 -11.28
C VAL A 123 -7.07 -12.00 -10.95
N PHE A 124 -7.37 -12.77 -11.99
CA PHE A 124 -7.89 -14.12 -11.87
C PHE A 124 -6.71 -15.09 -11.98
N LEU A 125 -6.70 -16.05 -11.06
CA LEU A 125 -5.73 -17.14 -11.01
C LEU A 125 -6.52 -18.42 -11.29
N ASP A 126 -6.21 -19.10 -12.39
CA ASP A 126 -6.74 -20.41 -12.72
C ASP A 126 -5.60 -21.43 -12.74
N ASN A 127 -5.51 -22.24 -11.69
CA ASN A 127 -4.47 -23.26 -11.49
C ASN A 127 -3.04 -22.77 -11.80
N VAL A 128 -2.72 -21.55 -11.35
CA VAL A 128 -1.41 -20.92 -11.57
C VAL A 128 -0.36 -21.66 -10.76
N PHE A 129 0.62 -22.25 -11.45
CA PHE A 129 1.69 -22.99 -10.79
C PHE A 129 2.70 -22.04 -10.13
N VAL A 130 3.03 -22.31 -8.87
CA VAL A 130 4.07 -21.62 -8.10
C VAL A 130 4.97 -22.66 -7.46
N PRO A 131 6.26 -22.69 -7.78
CA PRO A 131 7.16 -23.72 -7.27
C PRO A 131 7.48 -23.51 -5.79
N ASP A 132 7.94 -24.56 -5.10
CA ASP A 132 8.18 -24.53 -3.65
C ASP A 132 9.17 -23.45 -3.22
N GLU A 133 10.21 -23.19 -4.02
CA GLU A 133 11.19 -22.14 -3.74
C GLU A 133 10.62 -20.72 -3.79
N MET A 134 9.38 -20.53 -4.27
CA MET A 134 8.69 -19.24 -4.28
C MET A 134 7.73 -19.07 -3.09
N VAL A 135 7.70 -20.02 -2.14
CA VAL A 135 7.06 -19.84 -0.83
C VAL A 135 8.01 -19.08 0.09
N VAL A 136 7.55 -17.95 0.64
CA VAL A 136 8.35 -17.15 1.58
C VAL A 136 7.99 -17.56 3.01
N GLY A 137 8.99 -17.86 3.83
CA GLY A 137 8.80 -18.39 5.18
C GLY A 137 8.19 -19.80 5.17
N ALA A 138 7.43 -20.13 6.22
CA ALA A 138 6.80 -21.43 6.35
C ALA A 138 5.37 -21.46 5.78
N VAL A 139 4.98 -22.60 5.21
CA VAL A 139 3.59 -22.89 4.87
C VAL A 139 2.70 -22.66 6.10
N ASN A 140 1.52 -22.06 5.89
CA ASN A 140 0.54 -21.70 6.92
C ASN A 140 0.96 -20.56 7.88
N ASP A 141 2.15 -19.97 7.74
CA ASP A 141 2.63 -18.81 8.54
C ASP A 141 2.60 -17.48 7.78
N GLY A 142 1.96 -17.43 6.60
CA GLY A 142 1.89 -16.26 5.74
C GLY A 142 1.21 -15.03 6.36
N TRP A 143 0.34 -15.21 7.37
CA TRP A 143 -0.27 -14.07 8.07
C TRP A 143 0.76 -13.25 8.86
N ARG A 144 1.80 -13.89 9.41
CA ARG A 144 2.87 -13.16 10.10
C ARG A 144 3.61 -12.26 9.11
N LEU A 145 3.94 -12.78 7.93
CA LEU A 145 4.59 -12.05 6.84
C LEU A 145 3.70 -10.93 6.30
N ALA A 146 2.40 -11.18 6.12
CA ALA A 146 1.44 -10.16 5.71
C ALA A 146 1.44 -8.96 6.65
N ARG A 147 1.53 -9.17 7.97
CA ARG A 147 1.63 -8.08 8.95
C ARG A 147 2.94 -7.28 8.80
N THR A 148 4.06 -7.95 8.53
CA THR A 148 5.32 -7.28 8.19
C THR A 148 5.16 -6.42 6.93
N THR A 149 4.60 -6.98 5.85
CA THR A 149 4.35 -6.25 4.60
C THR A 149 3.49 -5.02 4.82
N LEU A 150 2.37 -5.15 5.54
CA LEU A 150 1.45 -4.04 5.83
C LEU A 150 2.08 -2.99 6.77
N ALA A 151 2.97 -3.39 7.69
CA ALA A 151 3.71 -2.44 8.52
C ALA A 151 4.68 -1.61 7.66
N ASN A 152 5.44 -2.25 6.77
CA ASN A 152 6.34 -1.58 5.83
C ASN A 152 5.57 -0.69 4.84
N GLU A 153 4.43 -1.14 4.33
CA GLU A 153 3.55 -0.34 3.47
C GLU A 153 3.10 0.94 4.18
N ARG A 154 2.69 0.87 5.45
CA ARG A 154 2.30 2.07 6.22
C ARG A 154 3.43 3.08 6.35
N VAL A 155 4.66 2.61 6.61
CA VAL A 155 5.83 3.50 6.66
C VAL A 155 6.06 4.16 5.29
N ALA A 156 6.06 3.37 4.21
CA ALA A 156 6.25 3.89 2.85
C ALA A 156 5.15 4.90 2.43
N MET A 157 3.90 4.67 2.82
CA MET A 157 2.79 5.59 2.56
C MET A 157 2.88 6.87 3.39
N ALA A 158 3.34 6.77 4.65
CA ALA A 158 3.48 7.88 5.58
C ALA A 158 4.57 8.87 5.15
N THR A 159 5.74 8.36 4.75
CA THR A 159 6.94 9.16 4.42
C THR A 159 6.95 9.70 3.00
N GLY A 160 6.03 9.27 2.13
CA GLY A 160 6.09 9.60 0.70
C GLY A 160 6.26 11.10 0.44
N THR A 161 7.33 11.45 -0.28
CA THR A 161 7.24 11.67 -1.73
C THR A 161 8.56 11.37 -2.45
N ALA A 162 8.59 10.27 -3.22
CA ALA A 162 9.56 10.10 -4.30
C ALA A 162 9.22 10.96 -5.54
N LEU A 163 8.13 11.73 -5.45
CA LEU A 163 7.47 12.49 -6.52
C LEU A 163 7.16 13.90 -6.00
N GLY A 164 8.16 14.80 -6.00
CA GLY A 164 8.00 16.23 -5.66
C GLY A 164 7.52 16.51 -4.23
N ASN A 165 7.54 17.76 -3.79
CA ASN A 165 6.92 18.16 -2.52
C ASN A 165 5.60 18.87 -2.83
N PRO A 166 4.43 18.25 -2.59
CA PRO A 166 3.14 18.84 -2.95
C PRO A 166 2.91 20.22 -2.33
N MET A 167 3.51 20.49 -1.16
CA MET A 167 3.47 21.82 -0.55
C MET A 167 4.24 22.85 -1.38
N GLU A 168 5.39 22.48 -1.92
CA GLU A 168 6.16 23.38 -2.80
C GLU A 168 5.41 23.63 -4.11
N GLU A 169 4.71 22.63 -4.65
CA GLU A 169 3.85 22.81 -5.83
C GLU A 169 2.71 23.79 -5.55
N LEU A 170 2.02 23.63 -4.42
CA LEU A 170 0.99 24.59 -3.99
C LEU A 170 1.57 26.00 -3.81
N LEU A 171 2.70 26.14 -3.12
CA LEU A 171 3.33 27.45 -2.89
C LEU A 171 3.75 28.13 -4.19
N LYS A 172 4.18 27.36 -5.22
CA LYS A 172 4.48 27.92 -6.55
C LYS A 172 3.23 28.50 -7.20
N VAL A 173 2.10 27.79 -7.16
CA VAL A 173 0.83 28.28 -7.74
C VAL A 173 0.34 29.52 -6.99
N LEU A 174 0.39 29.51 -5.66
CA LEU A 174 -0.07 30.63 -4.85
C LEU A 174 0.86 31.85 -4.90
N GLY A 175 2.13 31.68 -5.28
CA GLY A 175 3.13 32.75 -5.30
C GLY A 175 2.77 33.90 -6.24
N ASP A 176 1.97 33.62 -7.26
CA ASP A 176 1.51 34.61 -8.26
C ASP A 176 0.10 35.17 -7.94
N MET A 177 -0.48 34.81 -6.80
CA MET A 177 -1.85 35.15 -6.41
C MET A 177 -1.90 36.10 -5.21
N GLU A 178 -2.82 37.07 -5.24
CA GLU A 178 -3.22 37.78 -4.02
C GLU A 178 -4.23 36.93 -3.24
N LEU A 179 -3.81 36.44 -2.08
CA LEU A 179 -4.65 35.60 -1.23
C LEU A 179 -5.49 36.43 -0.27
N ASP A 180 -6.79 36.14 -0.18
CA ASP A 180 -7.66 36.69 0.85
C ASP A 180 -7.36 36.09 2.25
N VAL A 181 -8.00 36.64 3.29
CA VAL A 181 -7.77 36.21 4.68
C VAL A 181 -8.13 34.72 4.90
N ALA A 182 -9.17 34.21 4.22
CA ALA A 182 -9.59 32.82 4.37
C ALA A 182 -8.61 31.85 3.68
N GLN A 183 -8.12 32.22 2.50
CA GLN A 183 -7.08 31.51 1.75
C GLN A 183 -5.76 31.48 2.52
N GLN A 184 -5.39 32.60 3.17
CA GLN A 184 -4.22 32.68 4.05
C GLN A 184 -4.36 31.77 5.28
N ASP A 185 -5.52 31.76 5.96
CA ASP A 185 -5.77 30.85 7.10
C ASP A 185 -5.66 29.38 6.68
N ARG A 186 -6.25 29.02 5.54
CA ARG A 186 -6.19 27.65 5.00
C ARG A 186 -4.76 27.24 4.66
N LEU A 187 -3.99 28.10 4.00
CA LEU A 187 -2.56 27.86 3.72
C LEU A 187 -1.77 27.67 5.03
N GLY A 188 -1.99 28.55 6.01
CA GLY A 188 -1.37 28.47 7.33
C GLY A 188 -1.62 27.13 8.02
N ARG A 189 -2.87 26.64 8.00
CA ARG A 189 -3.23 25.31 8.54
C ARG A 189 -2.49 24.18 7.84
N LEU A 190 -2.38 24.22 6.51
CA LEU A 190 -1.65 23.19 5.75
C LEU A 190 -0.15 23.20 6.08
N ILE A 191 0.46 24.38 6.20
CA ILE A 191 1.87 24.52 6.63
C ILE A 191 2.06 23.92 8.04
N LEU A 192 1.18 24.25 8.99
CA LEU A 192 1.23 23.69 10.34
C LEU A 192 1.13 22.16 10.35
N LEU A 193 0.22 21.59 9.54
CA LEU A 193 0.08 20.14 9.39
C LEU A 193 1.31 19.49 8.76
N ALA A 194 1.93 20.14 7.77
CA ALA A 194 3.17 19.69 7.16
C ALA A 194 4.31 19.62 8.20
N GLN A 195 4.46 20.66 9.02
CA GLN A 195 5.46 20.69 10.10
C GLN A 195 5.21 19.62 11.16
N ALA A 196 3.95 19.44 11.59
CA ALA A 196 3.57 18.37 12.50
C ALA A 196 3.89 16.98 11.91
N GLY A 197 3.64 16.78 10.62
CA GLY A 197 4.00 15.58 9.88
C GLY A 197 5.49 15.30 9.89
N ALA A 198 6.33 16.31 9.62
CA ALA A 198 7.79 16.17 9.63
C ALA A 198 8.34 15.81 11.02
N LEU A 199 7.79 16.40 12.09
CA LEU A 199 8.16 16.04 13.47
C LEU A 199 7.79 14.60 13.83
N LEU A 200 6.62 14.13 13.39
CA LEU A 200 6.20 12.74 13.56
C LEU A 200 7.08 11.77 12.76
N ASP A 201 7.47 12.13 11.54
CA ASP A 201 8.37 11.32 10.72
C ASP A 201 9.75 11.17 11.38
N ARG A 202 10.29 12.28 11.93
CA ARG A 202 11.51 12.26 12.73
C ARG A 202 11.36 11.33 13.94
N ARG A 203 10.25 11.41 14.68
CA ARG A 203 10.00 10.55 15.83
C ARG A 203 9.93 9.08 15.44
N ILE A 204 9.28 8.75 14.32
CA ILE A 204 9.20 7.39 13.78
C ILE A 204 10.60 6.88 13.42
N ALA A 205 11.42 7.70 12.78
CA ALA A 205 12.79 7.35 12.43
C ALA A 205 13.66 7.11 13.70
N GLU A 206 13.56 7.98 14.70
CA GLU A 206 14.25 7.82 15.99
C GLU A 206 13.88 6.51 16.70
N LEU A 207 12.59 6.14 16.70
CA LEU A 207 12.12 4.87 17.26
C LEU A 207 12.68 3.67 16.51
N ALA A 208 12.62 3.71 15.16
CA ALA A 208 13.10 2.63 14.32
C ALA A 208 14.62 2.40 14.47
N VAL A 209 15.41 3.47 14.45
CA VAL A 209 16.87 3.41 14.68
C VAL A 209 17.19 2.92 16.10
N GLY A 210 16.34 3.25 17.08
CA GLY A 210 16.44 2.77 18.46
C GLY A 210 15.96 1.33 18.67
N GLY A 211 15.57 0.59 17.62
CA GLY A 211 15.10 -0.79 17.71
C GLY A 211 13.69 -0.96 18.31
N GLN A 212 12.92 0.12 18.43
CA GLN A 212 11.53 0.08 18.90
C GLN A 212 10.57 -0.06 17.72
N ASP A 213 9.47 -0.79 17.91
CA ASP A 213 8.41 -0.92 16.90
C ASP A 213 7.67 0.43 16.70
N PRO A 214 7.78 1.08 15.52
CA PRO A 214 7.13 2.35 15.27
C PRO A 214 5.69 2.19 14.73
N GLY A 215 5.14 0.97 14.69
CA GLY A 215 3.91 0.65 13.94
C GLY A 215 2.68 1.45 14.36
N ALA A 216 2.52 1.73 15.66
CA ALA A 216 1.39 2.49 16.18
C ALA A 216 1.50 3.98 15.85
N GLN A 217 2.69 4.56 15.99
CA GLN A 217 3.01 5.94 15.61
C GLN A 217 2.90 6.14 14.10
N SER A 218 3.33 5.15 13.31
CA SER A 218 3.19 5.13 11.85
C SER A 218 1.71 5.11 11.42
N SER A 219 0.85 4.43 12.18
CA SER A 219 -0.60 4.42 11.94
C SER A 219 -1.21 5.80 12.16
N VAL A 220 -0.83 6.49 13.25
CA VAL A 220 -1.25 7.89 13.50
C VAL A 220 -0.72 8.84 12.43
N ARG A 221 0.55 8.69 12.05
CA ARG A 221 1.16 9.51 11.00
C ARG A 221 0.51 9.30 9.64
N LYS A 222 0.08 8.07 9.32
CA LYS A 222 -0.72 7.79 8.12
C LYS A 222 -2.06 8.53 8.17
N LEU A 223 -2.79 8.44 9.28
CA LEU A 223 -4.08 9.13 9.45
C LEU A 223 -3.96 10.64 9.18
N ILE A 224 -3.00 11.30 9.85
CA ILE A 224 -2.75 12.73 9.69
C ILE A 224 -2.28 13.05 8.27
N GLY A 225 -1.32 12.29 7.76
CA GLY A 225 -0.70 12.53 6.45
C GLY A 225 -1.66 12.38 5.28
N VAL A 226 -2.57 11.41 5.34
CA VAL A 226 -3.56 11.20 4.28
C VAL A 226 -4.55 12.35 4.23
N ARG A 227 -5.06 12.81 5.38
CA ARG A 227 -5.96 13.98 5.44
C ARG A 227 -5.27 15.25 4.96
N TYR A 228 -4.01 15.44 5.36
CA TYR A 228 -3.18 16.53 4.87
C TYR A 228 -3.02 16.50 3.34
N ARG A 229 -2.68 15.35 2.74
CA ARG A 229 -2.52 15.23 1.28
C ARG A 229 -3.82 15.49 0.52
N GLN A 230 -4.95 15.01 1.02
CA GLN A 230 -6.25 15.29 0.42
C GLN A 230 -6.60 16.77 0.47
N ALA A 231 -6.41 17.42 1.63
CA ALA A 231 -6.69 18.85 1.80
C ALA A 231 -5.79 19.73 0.92
N LEU A 232 -4.53 19.32 0.74
CA LEU A 232 -3.59 20.00 -0.14
C LEU A 232 -3.97 19.86 -1.61
N ALA A 233 -4.27 18.64 -2.08
CA ALA A 233 -4.69 18.40 -3.46
C ALA A 233 -6.01 19.12 -3.80
N GLU A 234 -6.93 19.17 -2.82
CA GLU A 234 -8.19 19.92 -2.93
C GLU A 234 -7.95 21.42 -3.04
N TYR A 235 -7.09 21.98 -2.19
CA TYR A 235 -6.80 23.40 -2.27
C TYR A 235 -6.09 23.76 -3.58
N LEU A 236 -5.12 22.94 -4.00
CA LEU A 236 -4.44 23.10 -5.28
C LEU A 236 -5.43 23.08 -6.45
N MET A 237 -6.39 22.15 -6.45
CA MET A 237 -7.44 22.07 -7.48
C MET A 237 -8.34 23.32 -7.50
N GLU A 238 -8.74 23.82 -6.34
CA GLU A 238 -9.60 25.01 -6.23
C GLU A 238 -8.94 26.28 -6.80
N VAL A 239 -7.64 26.45 -6.56
CA VAL A 239 -6.88 27.64 -7.02
C VAL A 239 -6.29 27.48 -8.42
N SER A 240 -6.29 26.26 -8.97
CA SER A 240 -5.85 25.98 -10.33
C SER A 240 -6.90 26.39 -11.35
N ASP A 241 -6.47 26.48 -12.62
CA ASP A 241 -7.34 26.80 -13.75
C ASP A 241 -8.65 26.01 -13.72
N GLY A 242 -9.75 26.72 -13.88
CA GLY A 242 -11.10 26.17 -13.91
C GLY A 242 -11.65 25.69 -12.57
N GLY A 243 -10.89 25.76 -11.46
CA GLY A 243 -11.39 25.44 -10.12
C GLY A 243 -12.04 24.06 -9.99
N GLY A 244 -11.56 23.08 -10.77
CA GLY A 244 -12.13 21.73 -10.85
C GLY A 244 -13.09 21.47 -12.02
N LEU A 245 -13.44 22.47 -12.83
CA LEU A 245 -14.35 22.32 -13.98
C LEU A 245 -13.66 21.85 -15.27
N VAL A 246 -12.33 21.77 -15.28
CA VAL A 246 -11.53 21.39 -16.45
C VAL A 246 -10.67 20.17 -16.16
N GLU A 247 -10.29 19.44 -17.19
CA GLU A 247 -9.32 18.35 -17.05
C GLU A 247 -7.90 18.90 -16.99
N ASN A 248 -7.26 18.79 -15.83
CA ASN A 248 -5.86 19.14 -15.64
C ASN A 248 -5.21 18.28 -14.53
N ARG A 249 -3.91 18.51 -14.28
CA ARG A 249 -3.16 17.74 -13.27
C ARG A 249 -3.70 17.91 -11.85
N ALA A 250 -4.14 19.11 -11.48
CA ALA A 250 -4.66 19.38 -10.14
C ALA A 250 -5.98 18.63 -9.87
N VAL A 251 -6.88 18.58 -10.87
CA VAL A 251 -8.10 17.75 -10.80
C VAL A 251 -7.75 16.27 -10.70
N TYR A 252 -6.81 15.80 -11.51
CA TYR A 252 -6.33 14.42 -11.43
C TYR A 252 -5.81 14.07 -10.02
N ASP A 253 -4.95 14.90 -9.43
CA ASP A 253 -4.37 14.63 -8.11
C ASP A 253 -5.43 14.71 -6.99
N PHE A 254 -6.37 15.65 -7.07
CA PHE A 254 -7.52 15.70 -6.16
C PHE A 254 -8.31 14.39 -6.17
N LEU A 255 -8.63 13.86 -7.36
CA LEU A 255 -9.36 12.61 -7.54
C LEU A 255 -8.53 11.41 -7.05
N ASN A 256 -7.26 11.35 -7.40
CA ASN A 256 -6.35 10.26 -7.06
C ASN A 256 -6.15 10.13 -5.54
N THR A 257 -6.03 11.24 -4.80
CA THR A 257 -5.83 11.22 -3.34
C THR A 257 -7.02 10.67 -2.55
N ARG A 258 -8.21 10.54 -3.14
CA ARG A 258 -9.38 10.00 -2.45
C ARG A 258 -9.19 8.56 -1.98
N CYS A 259 -8.44 7.74 -2.73
CA CYS A 259 -8.18 6.34 -2.39
C CYS A 259 -7.33 6.17 -1.11
N LEU A 260 -6.56 7.19 -0.70
CA LEU A 260 -5.56 7.08 0.36
C LEU A 260 -6.15 6.81 1.76
N THR A 261 -7.43 7.14 1.98
CA THR A 261 -8.15 6.85 3.24
C THR A 261 -8.65 5.40 3.32
N ILE A 262 -8.58 4.67 2.20
CA ILE A 262 -9.07 3.30 2.05
C ILE A 262 -7.88 2.33 1.94
N ALA A 263 -6.91 2.64 1.06
CA ALA A 263 -5.75 1.80 0.79
C ALA A 263 -4.75 1.74 1.97
N GLY A 264 -3.99 0.65 2.08
CA GLY A 264 -3.00 0.45 3.15
C GLY A 264 -3.62 0.44 4.56
N GLY A 265 -4.84 -0.07 4.68
CA GLY A 265 -5.67 -0.04 5.88
C GLY A 265 -6.57 1.21 5.96
N THR A 266 -7.88 0.97 6.02
CA THR A 266 -8.89 2.04 6.12
C THR A 266 -8.69 2.89 7.36
N GLU A 267 -9.10 4.16 7.30
CA GLU A 267 -9.08 5.09 8.44
C GLU A 267 -9.70 4.50 9.71
N GLN A 268 -10.85 3.81 9.63
CA GLN A 268 -11.54 3.21 10.77
C GLN A 268 -10.72 2.11 11.45
N ILE A 269 -10.06 1.26 10.66
CA ILE A 269 -9.15 0.23 11.16
C ILE A 269 -7.93 0.87 11.85
N LEU A 270 -7.37 1.94 11.26
CA LEU A 270 -6.22 2.63 11.86
C LEU A 270 -6.58 3.36 13.15
N LEU A 271 -7.77 3.96 13.24
CA LEU A 271 -8.29 4.55 14.48
C LEU A 271 -8.46 3.48 15.57
N THR A 272 -8.97 2.30 15.21
CA THR A 272 -9.08 1.16 16.13
C THR A 272 -7.69 0.72 16.62
N VAL A 273 -6.72 0.61 15.72
CA VAL A 273 -5.33 0.27 16.08
C VAL A 273 -4.73 1.33 17.02
N ALA A 274 -4.95 2.62 16.77
CA ALA A 274 -4.47 3.69 17.65
C ALA A 274 -5.14 3.61 19.04
N ALA A 275 -6.45 3.41 19.10
CA ALA A 275 -7.20 3.23 20.34
C ALA A 275 -6.66 2.06 21.19
N GLU A 276 -6.49 0.89 20.57
CA GLU A 276 -6.03 -0.31 21.28
C GLU A 276 -4.53 -0.24 21.65
N ARG A 277 -3.67 0.20 20.72
CA ARG A 277 -2.21 0.07 20.86
C ARG A 277 -1.53 1.27 21.51
N LEU A 278 -2.07 2.48 21.34
CA LEU A 278 -1.51 3.69 21.94
C LEU A 278 -2.25 4.08 23.22
N LEU A 279 -3.57 3.97 23.21
CA LEU A 279 -4.40 4.40 24.33
C LEU A 279 -4.76 3.26 25.29
N GLY A 280 -4.50 2.00 24.91
CA GLY A 280 -4.80 0.84 25.75
C GLY A 280 -6.29 0.58 25.97
N LEU A 281 -7.14 1.05 25.04
CA LEU A 281 -8.59 0.87 25.15
C LEU A 281 -9.00 -0.59 24.90
N PRO A 282 -10.05 -1.09 25.59
CA PRO A 282 -10.56 -2.44 25.37
C PRO A 282 -11.25 -2.58 24.01
N ARG A 283 -11.37 -3.83 23.56
CA ARG A 283 -12.12 -4.24 22.36
C ARG A 283 -13.60 -4.41 22.62
#